data_AF-A0A522UZ33-F1
#
_entry.id   AF-A0A522UZ33-F1
#
_cell.length_a   1.000
_cell.length_b   1.000
_cell.length_c   1.000
_cell.angle_alpha   90.00
_cell.angle_beta   90.00
_cell.angle_gamma   90.00
#
_symmetry.space_group_name_H-M   'P 1'
#
loop_
_entity.id
_entity.type
_entity.pdbx_description
1 polymer ?
#
loop_
_entity_poly.entity_id
_entity_poly.type
_entity_poly.pdbx_seq_one_letter_code
_entity_poly.pdbx_strand_id
1 'polypeptide(L)'
;MKSSGSQQTSPLPYTVVTVLLLACLSVSGCVQPARKAEDVVYYFNQKKLVNNEERSRARKVVEALNEQSRRDRTSPELLKKLYSGMQIRNLRDLSPDEYPRYQQYLDPIGPTVYVVIHPGFYSFFSPDMSLSSKHDLQDLPVRNIVERLYEKMSFHDPLLQVMQEQELVLRDFIKVTAAEKKLLLIVIPGGDYVSHFGYGYQKGLDEYKRYINELTQGSESVVYIESADYADGRLMDQDKQVMGSFLKALKAKRVLLSGGFVGRCIEAFSYSLKEVFSTEGIYLIPEISTVSDIDMKEEYVRTLLTKEGKLNFRVFSENLRYDNTYNNWNTIELLKSLYIYELRNETLRLAGQPQQRRSSR
;
A
#
# COMPACT_ATOMS: atom_id res chain seq x y z
N MET A 1 38.32 -35.22 76.15
CA MET A 1 36.92 -34.72 76.12
C MET A 1 36.56 -34.41 74.67
N LYS A 2 35.51 -35.06 74.16
CA LYS A 2 34.98 -34.89 72.81
C LYS A 2 34.20 -33.56 72.76
N SER A 3 34.48 -32.68 71.81
CA SER A 3 33.53 -31.60 71.45
C SER A 3 33.11 -31.76 69.98
N SER A 4 31.87 -32.20 69.82
CA SER A 4 31.09 -32.25 68.60
C SER A 4 30.81 -30.84 68.08
N GLY A 5 31.33 -30.50 66.90
CA GLY A 5 30.92 -29.34 66.13
C GLY A 5 29.69 -29.68 65.29
N SER A 6 28.56 -29.08 65.64
CA SER A 6 27.28 -29.16 64.92
C SER A 6 27.36 -28.38 63.60
N GLN A 7 27.04 -29.03 62.49
CA GLN A 7 26.79 -28.37 61.20
C GLN A 7 25.52 -27.52 61.29
N GLN A 8 25.66 -26.22 61.03
CA GLN A 8 24.56 -25.27 60.92
C GLN A 8 24.29 -25.06 59.43
N THR A 9 23.20 -25.63 58.92
CA THR A 9 22.72 -25.40 57.55
C THR A 9 21.95 -24.08 57.51
N SER A 10 22.52 -23.07 56.85
CA SER A 10 21.85 -21.80 56.53
C SER A 10 20.79 -22.02 55.43
N PRO A 11 19.53 -21.57 55.61
CA PRO A 11 18.56 -21.60 54.53
C PRO A 11 18.92 -20.54 53.48
N LEU A 12 18.94 -20.95 52.22
CA LEU A 12 19.06 -20.05 51.08
C LEU A 12 17.88 -19.06 51.07
N PRO A 13 18.11 -17.78 50.73
CA PRO A 13 17.08 -16.77 50.79
C PRO A 13 16.10 -16.95 49.62
N TYR A 14 14.84 -17.21 49.96
CA TYR A 14 13.69 -17.24 49.05
C TYR A 14 13.41 -15.89 48.34
N THR A 15 14.25 -14.87 48.57
CA THR A 15 14.08 -13.51 48.06
C THR A 15 14.63 -13.33 46.64
N VAL A 16 15.55 -14.17 46.17
CA VAL A 16 16.15 -14.04 44.82
C VAL A 16 15.23 -14.60 43.73
N VAL A 17 14.36 -15.57 44.06
CA VAL A 17 13.44 -16.17 43.08
C VAL A 17 12.24 -15.26 42.79
N THR A 18 11.82 -14.42 43.74
CA THR A 18 10.67 -13.52 43.54
C THR A 18 11.01 -12.32 42.65
N VAL A 19 12.25 -11.82 42.67
CA VAL A 19 12.69 -10.70 41.81
C VAL A 19 12.86 -11.13 40.34
N LEU A 20 13.25 -12.38 40.09
CA LEU A 20 13.33 -12.95 38.73
C LEU A 20 11.95 -13.24 38.13
N LEU A 21 10.93 -13.55 38.95
CA LEU A 21 9.55 -13.75 38.48
C LEU A 21 8.81 -12.43 38.18
N LEU A 22 9.18 -11.32 38.81
CA LEU A 22 8.65 -9.99 38.50
C LEU A 22 9.34 -9.32 37.29
N ALA A 23 10.59 -9.70 36.98
CA ALA A 23 11.27 -9.28 35.75
C ALA A 23 10.69 -9.98 34.50
N CYS A 24 10.17 -11.21 34.61
CA CYS A 24 9.49 -11.89 33.51
C CYS A 24 8.07 -11.36 33.23
N LEU A 25 7.45 -10.62 34.15
CA LEU A 25 6.13 -9.99 33.97
C LEU A 25 6.20 -8.54 33.45
N SER A 26 7.40 -7.99 33.25
CA SER A 26 7.61 -6.65 32.68
C SER A 26 8.15 -6.67 31.25
N VAL A 27 8.34 -7.87 30.65
CA VAL A 27 8.64 -8.05 29.21
C VAL A 27 7.37 -8.34 28.39
N SER A 28 6.18 -8.18 28.97
CA SER A 28 4.99 -7.81 28.20
C SER A 28 5.10 -6.35 27.77
N GLY A 29 6.14 -6.06 26.97
CA GLY A 29 6.13 -4.90 26.11
C GLY A 29 4.80 -4.93 25.34
N CYS A 30 4.15 -3.78 25.22
CA CYS A 30 2.86 -3.62 24.58
C CYS A 30 2.83 -4.34 23.23
N VAL A 31 2.46 -5.63 23.24
CA VAL A 31 2.03 -6.35 22.04
C VAL A 31 0.72 -5.64 21.73
N GLN A 32 0.81 -4.66 20.81
CA GLN A 32 -0.37 -4.05 20.25
C GLN A 32 -1.28 -5.20 19.82
N PRO A 33 -2.55 -5.21 20.27
CA PRO A 33 -3.46 -6.26 19.87
C PRO A 33 -3.42 -6.31 18.35
N ALA A 34 -3.13 -7.50 17.80
CA ALA A 34 -3.14 -7.70 16.36
C ALA A 34 -4.48 -7.13 15.84
N ARG A 35 -4.40 -6.07 15.02
CA ARG A 35 -5.59 -5.37 14.53
C ARG A 35 -6.51 -6.39 13.88
N LYS A 36 -7.79 -6.37 14.27
CA LYS A 36 -8.82 -7.22 13.68
C LYS A 36 -8.90 -6.88 12.20
N ALA A 37 -8.87 -7.86 11.30
CA ALA A 37 -8.88 -7.58 9.87
C ALA A 37 -10.22 -7.04 9.32
N GLU A 38 -11.09 -6.55 10.20
CA GLU A 38 -12.25 -5.69 9.88
C GLU A 38 -11.81 -4.38 9.21
N ASP A 39 -10.56 -3.96 9.41
CA ASP A 39 -10.01 -2.71 8.90
C ASP A 39 -9.64 -2.74 7.40
N VAL A 40 -9.24 -3.90 6.87
CA VAL A 40 -8.93 -4.13 5.45
C VAL A 40 -10.19 -4.04 4.57
N VAL A 41 -11.35 -4.31 5.18
CA VAL A 41 -12.64 -4.50 4.51
C VAL A 41 -13.28 -3.18 4.05
N TYR A 42 -12.81 -2.02 4.53
CA TYR A 42 -13.40 -0.74 4.17
C TYR A 42 -13.15 -0.32 2.70
N TYR A 43 -12.07 -0.81 2.08
CA TYR A 43 -11.76 -0.62 0.66
C TYR A 43 -12.86 -1.19 -0.27
N PHE A 44 -13.47 -2.30 0.15
CA PHE A 44 -14.56 -2.96 -0.58
C PHE A 44 -15.96 -2.46 -0.17
N ASN A 45 -16.04 -1.35 0.57
CA ASN A 45 -17.23 -1.03 1.38
C ASN A 45 -18.11 0.10 0.83
N GLN A 46 -17.78 0.71 -0.30
CA GLN A 46 -18.42 1.98 -0.71
C GLN A 46 -19.69 1.88 -1.57
N LYS A 47 -20.14 0.71 -2.04
CA LYS A 47 -21.55 0.54 -2.48
C LYS A 47 -22.09 -0.84 -2.11
N LYS A 48 -23.43 -0.96 -2.08
CA LYS A 48 -24.28 -2.17 -1.95
C LYS A 48 -23.96 -3.33 -2.94
N LEU A 49 -22.77 -3.36 -3.52
CA LEU A 49 -22.38 -4.15 -4.70
C LEU A 49 -21.26 -5.16 -4.43
N VAL A 50 -20.50 -5.02 -3.34
CA VAL A 50 -19.60 -6.09 -2.89
C VAL A 50 -20.40 -6.95 -1.92
N ASN A 51 -20.66 -8.20 -2.28
CA ASN A 51 -21.35 -9.12 -1.37
C ASN A 51 -20.46 -9.34 -0.12
N ASN A 52 -21.07 -9.73 1.01
CA ASN A 52 -20.30 -9.99 2.24
C ASN A 52 -19.21 -11.08 2.06
N GLU A 53 -19.30 -11.89 1.01
CA GLU A 53 -18.36 -12.97 0.71
C GLU A 53 -17.05 -12.45 0.13
N GLU A 54 -17.07 -11.51 -0.82
CA GLU A 54 -15.86 -10.89 -1.38
C GLU A 54 -15.07 -10.14 -0.30
N ARG A 55 -15.79 -9.49 0.62
CA ARG A 55 -15.20 -8.86 1.81
C ARG A 55 -14.52 -9.87 2.73
N SER A 56 -15.23 -10.96 3.03
CA SER A 56 -14.69 -12.07 3.83
C SER A 56 -13.49 -12.71 3.15
N ARG A 57 -13.51 -12.85 1.82
CA ARG A 57 -12.40 -13.38 1.02
C ARG A 57 -11.17 -12.49 1.10
N ALA A 58 -11.30 -11.19 0.80
CA ALA A 58 -10.17 -10.26 0.85
C ALA A 58 -9.56 -10.18 2.26
N ARG A 59 -10.40 -10.18 3.29
CA ARG A 59 -9.96 -10.24 4.69
C ARG A 59 -9.11 -11.48 4.97
N LYS A 60 -9.60 -12.66 4.60
CA LYS A 60 -8.87 -13.92 4.78
C LYS A 60 -7.55 -13.93 4.02
N VAL A 61 -7.52 -13.34 2.81
CA VAL A 61 -6.28 -13.19 2.04
C VAL A 61 -5.27 -12.33 2.80
N VAL A 62 -5.66 -11.16 3.30
CA VAL A 62 -4.71 -10.31 4.06
C VAL A 62 -4.27 -10.94 5.37
N GLU A 63 -5.18 -11.57 6.11
CA GLU A 63 -4.83 -12.32 7.33
C GLU A 63 -3.80 -13.41 7.01
N ALA A 64 -4.04 -14.23 5.97
CA ALA A 64 -3.12 -15.29 5.56
C ALA A 64 -1.76 -14.74 5.09
N LEU A 65 -1.75 -13.65 4.31
CA LEU A 65 -0.51 -13.00 3.84
C LEU A 65 0.29 -12.40 4.99
N ASN A 66 -0.37 -11.82 5.99
CA ASN A 66 0.31 -11.28 7.17
C ASN A 66 0.86 -12.40 8.06
N GLU A 67 0.12 -13.50 8.23
CA GLU A 67 0.57 -14.67 8.97
C GLU A 67 1.77 -15.34 8.28
N GLN A 68 1.72 -15.46 6.95
CA GLN A 68 2.85 -15.92 6.15
C GLN A 68 4.04 -14.97 6.30
N SER A 69 3.85 -13.67 6.10
CA SER A 69 4.90 -12.66 6.25
C SER A 69 5.58 -12.71 7.62
N ARG A 70 4.84 -12.97 8.70
CA ARG A 70 5.40 -13.12 10.05
C ARG A 70 6.31 -14.34 10.19
N ARG A 71 5.94 -15.48 9.59
CA ARG A 71 6.76 -16.69 9.58
C ARG A 71 8.00 -16.52 8.72
N ASP A 72 7.81 -15.88 7.58
CA ASP A 72 8.79 -15.66 6.53
C ASP A 72 9.89 -14.67 6.93
N ARG A 73 9.56 -13.71 7.81
CA ARG A 73 10.45 -12.66 8.33
C ARG A 73 11.72 -13.15 9.03
N THR A 74 11.72 -14.36 9.55
CA THR A 74 12.89 -14.92 10.25
C THR A 74 13.77 -15.79 9.34
N SER A 75 13.40 -16.01 8.08
CA SER A 75 14.22 -16.75 7.11
C SER A 75 15.29 -15.84 6.50
N PRO A 76 16.59 -16.11 6.74
CA PRO A 76 17.67 -15.36 6.11
C PRO A 76 17.66 -15.48 4.58
N GLU A 77 17.26 -16.63 4.04
CA GLU A 77 17.19 -16.91 2.60
C GLU A 77 16.13 -16.02 1.94
N LEU A 78 14.97 -15.88 2.57
CA LEU A 78 13.92 -15.03 2.05
C LEU A 78 14.31 -13.56 2.13
N LEU A 79 14.91 -13.11 3.24
CA LEU A 79 15.42 -11.74 3.34
C LEU A 79 16.44 -11.45 2.23
N LYS A 80 17.41 -12.35 1.99
CA LYS A 80 18.36 -12.22 0.87
C LYS A 80 17.64 -12.13 -0.47
N LYS A 81 16.62 -12.97 -0.69
CA LYS A 81 15.81 -12.95 -1.90
C LYS A 81 15.06 -11.61 -2.07
N LEU A 82 14.51 -11.03 -1.00
CA LEU A 82 13.82 -9.73 -1.07
C LEU A 82 14.76 -8.57 -1.44
N TYR A 83 16.05 -8.69 -1.15
CA TYR A 83 17.07 -7.70 -1.52
C TYR A 83 17.82 -7.99 -2.83
N SER A 84 17.60 -9.13 -3.48
CA SER A 84 18.39 -9.55 -4.66
C SER A 84 18.05 -8.80 -5.96
N GLY A 85 17.25 -7.74 -5.90
CA GLY A 85 16.71 -7.00 -7.05
C GLY A 85 15.18 -7.06 -7.10
N MET A 86 14.60 -6.47 -8.14
CA MET A 86 13.13 -6.48 -8.33
C MET A 86 12.67 -7.88 -8.77
N GLN A 87 11.64 -8.42 -8.11
CA GLN A 87 11.13 -9.78 -8.37
C GLN A 87 9.96 -9.83 -9.35
N ILE A 88 9.37 -8.68 -9.66
CA ILE A 88 8.37 -8.50 -10.72
C ILE A 88 9.05 -8.00 -11.99
N ARG A 89 8.44 -8.22 -13.15
CA ARG A 89 9.07 -7.88 -14.45
C ARG A 89 8.88 -6.42 -14.80
N ASN A 90 9.92 -5.81 -15.37
CA ASN A 90 9.82 -4.47 -15.96
C ASN A 90 9.02 -4.58 -17.26
N LEU A 91 8.05 -3.69 -17.46
CA LEU A 91 7.25 -3.63 -18.67
C LEU A 91 8.10 -3.37 -19.92
N ARG A 92 9.21 -2.62 -19.81
CA ARG A 92 10.18 -2.41 -20.91
C ARG A 92 10.86 -3.69 -21.37
N ASP A 93 11.06 -4.65 -20.46
CA ASP A 93 11.77 -5.89 -20.73
C ASP A 93 10.82 -6.98 -21.30
N LEU A 94 9.53 -6.68 -21.41
CA LEU A 94 8.55 -7.57 -22.03
C LEU A 94 8.57 -7.37 -23.54
N SER A 95 8.63 -8.47 -24.28
CA SER A 95 8.43 -8.41 -25.73
C SER A 95 6.95 -8.11 -26.04
N PRO A 96 6.63 -7.36 -27.13
CA PRO A 96 5.24 -7.07 -27.49
C PRO A 96 4.34 -8.31 -27.67
N ASP A 97 4.92 -9.44 -28.08
CA ASP A 97 4.22 -10.72 -28.24
C ASP A 97 3.78 -11.34 -26.89
N GLU A 98 4.35 -10.90 -25.77
CA GLU A 98 3.94 -11.32 -24.43
C GLU A 98 2.75 -10.52 -23.90
N TYR A 99 2.48 -9.31 -24.41
CA TYR A 99 1.44 -8.42 -23.85
C TYR A 99 0.05 -9.06 -23.81
N PRO A 100 -0.43 -9.77 -24.86
CA PRO A 100 -1.76 -10.38 -24.83
C PRO A 100 -1.92 -11.42 -23.71
N ARG A 101 -0.84 -12.02 -23.22
CA ARG A 101 -0.89 -13.02 -22.13
C ARG A 101 -1.38 -12.42 -20.82
N TYR A 102 -1.22 -11.11 -20.63
CA TYR A 102 -1.68 -10.42 -19.43
C TYR A 102 -3.21 -10.16 -19.43
N GLN A 103 -3.91 -10.43 -20.55
CA GLN A 103 -5.38 -10.33 -20.60
C GLN A 103 -6.06 -11.28 -19.61
N GLN A 104 -5.44 -12.43 -19.29
CA GLN A 104 -5.99 -13.39 -18.34
C GLN A 104 -6.08 -12.86 -16.90
N TYR A 105 -5.35 -11.78 -16.59
CA TYR A 105 -5.34 -11.14 -15.27
C TYR A 105 -6.28 -9.92 -15.20
N LEU A 106 -6.95 -9.56 -16.29
CA LEU A 106 -7.90 -8.44 -16.31
C LEU A 106 -9.19 -8.80 -15.55
N ASP A 107 -9.84 -7.78 -14.98
CA ASP A 107 -11.15 -7.94 -14.36
C ASP A 107 -12.20 -8.42 -15.40
N PRO A 108 -12.95 -9.50 -15.14
CA PRO A 108 -13.93 -10.05 -16.08
C PRO A 108 -15.12 -9.11 -16.34
N ILE A 109 -15.40 -8.17 -15.43
CA ILE A 109 -16.50 -7.19 -15.55
C ILE A 109 -16.15 -6.11 -16.58
N GLY A 110 -14.86 -5.96 -16.91
CA GLY A 110 -14.41 -5.20 -18.07
C GLY A 110 -12.91 -4.96 -18.02
N PRO A 111 -12.25 -4.77 -19.18
CA PRO A 111 -10.79 -4.75 -19.31
C PRO A 111 -10.18 -3.53 -18.61
N THR A 112 -9.97 -3.70 -17.31
CA THR A 112 -9.47 -2.70 -16.36
C THR A 112 -8.04 -3.02 -15.97
N VAL A 113 -7.18 -2.01 -16.01
CA VAL A 113 -5.81 -2.09 -15.50
C VAL A 113 -5.70 -1.20 -14.27
N TYR A 114 -5.23 -1.77 -13.16
CA TYR A 114 -4.89 -0.99 -11.97
C TYR A 114 -3.46 -0.47 -12.09
N VAL A 115 -3.26 0.81 -11.83
CA VAL A 115 -1.94 1.44 -11.82
C VAL A 115 -1.74 2.10 -10.46
N VAL A 116 -0.69 1.68 -9.75
CA VAL A 116 -0.27 2.27 -8.49
C VAL A 116 1.04 3.01 -8.71
N ILE A 117 0.99 4.34 -8.58
CA ILE A 117 2.12 5.22 -8.77
C ILE A 117 2.86 5.38 -7.44
N HIS A 118 4.17 5.19 -7.41
CA HIS A 118 5.03 5.43 -6.24
C HIS A 118 4.46 4.93 -4.90
N PRO A 119 4.15 3.63 -4.74
CA PRO A 119 3.71 3.12 -3.44
C PRO A 119 4.76 3.37 -2.36
N GLY A 120 4.34 3.71 -1.13
CA GLY A 120 5.28 4.05 -0.07
C GLY A 120 5.83 5.47 -0.10
N PHE A 121 5.44 6.32 -1.06
CA PHE A 121 6.13 7.59 -1.34
C PHE A 121 6.49 8.41 -0.09
N TYR A 122 5.52 8.65 0.80
CA TYR A 122 5.74 9.40 2.04
C TYR A 122 6.84 8.77 2.91
N SER A 123 6.83 7.45 3.08
CA SER A 123 7.77 6.74 3.94
C SER A 123 9.21 6.77 3.42
N PHE A 124 9.41 6.92 2.11
CA PHE A 124 10.73 6.82 1.47
C PHE A 124 11.33 8.18 1.05
N PHE A 125 10.48 9.17 0.75
CA PHE A 125 10.91 10.42 0.15
C PHE A 125 10.44 11.66 0.92
N SER A 126 9.70 11.50 2.02
CA SER A 126 9.44 12.62 2.91
C SER A 126 10.71 12.95 3.72
N PRO A 127 11.14 14.22 3.76
CA PRO A 127 12.33 14.63 4.51
C PRO A 127 12.21 14.34 6.02
N ASP A 128 10.98 14.30 6.55
CA ASP A 128 10.71 14.07 7.97
C ASP A 128 10.86 12.59 8.38
N MET A 129 11.00 11.68 7.42
CA MET A 129 10.97 10.22 7.63
C MET A 129 12.36 9.56 7.54
N SER A 130 13.46 10.33 7.63
CA SER A 130 14.80 9.75 7.51
C SER A 130 15.14 8.84 8.71
N LEU A 131 15.22 7.53 8.48
CA LEU A 131 15.88 6.63 9.42
C LEU A 131 17.39 6.94 9.36
N SER A 132 17.96 7.42 10.48
CA SER A 132 19.40 7.56 10.68
C SER A 132 20.13 6.28 10.24
N SER A 133 20.67 6.30 9.03
CA SER A 133 21.03 5.11 8.25
C SER A 133 22.42 4.57 8.56
N LYS A 134 23.13 5.06 9.59
CA LYS A 134 24.58 4.79 9.69
C LYS A 134 25.02 3.76 10.71
N HIS A 135 24.16 3.29 11.62
CA HIS A 135 24.64 2.50 12.77
C HIS A 135 24.05 1.10 12.99
N ASP A 136 23.02 0.66 12.26
CA ASP A 136 22.23 -0.52 12.69
C ASP A 136 22.20 -1.73 11.75
N LEU A 137 22.89 -1.74 10.60
CA LEU A 137 22.72 -2.83 9.61
C LEU A 137 24.02 -3.62 9.41
N GLN A 138 24.43 -4.36 10.45
CA GLN A 138 25.35 -5.49 10.25
C GLN A 138 24.63 -6.69 9.60
N ASP A 139 23.30 -6.78 9.78
CA ASP A 139 22.44 -7.84 9.26
C ASP A 139 21.27 -7.30 8.40
N LEU A 140 20.70 -8.15 7.54
CA LEU A 140 19.49 -7.82 6.79
C LEU A 140 18.32 -7.57 7.76
N PRO A 141 17.67 -6.39 7.73
CA PRO A 141 16.67 -6.06 8.73
C PRO A 141 15.39 -6.87 8.53
N VAL A 142 14.90 -7.48 9.61
CA VAL A 142 13.68 -8.31 9.62
C VAL A 142 12.43 -7.53 9.19
N ARG A 143 12.34 -6.24 9.54
CA ARG A 143 11.23 -5.34 9.17
C ARG A 143 11.69 -4.36 8.11
N ASN A 144 10.80 -4.04 7.16
CA ASN A 144 11.05 -3.02 6.14
C ASN A 144 11.04 -1.62 6.76
N ILE A 145 11.57 -0.64 6.01
CA ILE A 145 11.63 0.76 6.47
C ILE A 145 10.25 1.33 6.86
N VAL A 146 9.20 1.04 6.11
CA VAL A 146 7.83 1.51 6.38
C VAL A 146 7.35 1.03 7.75
N GLU A 147 7.55 -0.26 8.06
CA GLU A 147 7.20 -0.84 9.35
C GLU A 147 8.03 -0.26 10.49
N ARG A 148 9.35 -0.12 10.30
CA ARG A 148 10.24 0.45 11.31
C ARG A 148 9.93 1.91 11.60
N LEU A 149 9.52 2.68 10.60
CA LEU A 149 9.12 4.08 10.75
C LEU A 149 7.87 4.18 11.63
N TYR A 150 6.83 3.44 11.28
CA TYR A 150 5.56 3.52 12.00
C TYR A 150 5.57 2.89 13.40
N GLU A 151 6.51 1.99 13.70
CA GLU A 151 6.69 1.49 15.07
C GLU A 151 7.30 2.52 16.01
N LYS A 152 8.14 3.42 15.49
CA LYS A 152 8.83 4.44 16.28
C LYS A 152 7.99 5.71 16.46
N MET A 153 6.94 5.88 15.67
CA MET A 153 6.11 7.09 15.68
C MET A 153 5.09 7.08 16.81
N SER A 154 4.92 8.26 17.42
CA SER A 154 3.94 8.49 18.47
C SER A 154 2.53 8.55 17.85
N PHE A 155 1.62 7.68 18.31
CA PHE A 155 0.21 7.64 17.90
C PHE A 155 -0.61 8.90 18.27
N HIS A 156 0.05 9.93 18.80
CA HIS A 156 -0.60 11.16 19.24
C HIS A 156 -0.64 12.26 18.18
N ASP A 157 0.12 12.13 17.09
CA ASP A 157 0.05 13.06 15.95
C ASP A 157 -1.01 12.57 14.94
N PRO A 158 -2.15 13.30 14.79
CA PRO A 158 -3.19 12.92 13.85
C PRO A 158 -2.73 12.90 12.39
N LEU A 159 -1.77 13.74 12.00
CA LEU A 159 -1.29 13.82 10.62
C LEU A 159 -0.50 12.57 10.26
N LEU A 160 0.45 12.19 11.12
CA LEU A 160 1.20 10.94 10.97
C LEU A 160 0.27 9.73 10.98
N GLN A 161 -0.78 9.75 11.79
CA GLN A 161 -1.79 8.70 11.80
C GLN A 161 -2.56 8.62 10.48
N VAL A 162 -2.94 9.74 9.87
CA VAL A 162 -3.55 9.74 8.52
C VAL A 162 -2.58 9.16 7.49
N MET A 163 -1.31 9.59 7.49
CA MET A 163 -0.28 9.07 6.58
C MET A 163 -0.09 7.56 6.72
N GLN A 164 -0.05 7.07 7.97
CA GLN A 164 0.06 5.65 8.26
C GLN A 164 -1.16 4.87 7.75
N GLU A 165 -2.38 5.35 7.98
CA GLU A 165 -3.58 4.66 7.50
C GLU A 165 -3.66 4.67 5.97
N GLN A 166 -3.31 5.76 5.30
CA GLN A 166 -3.22 5.82 3.83
C GLN A 166 -2.24 4.78 3.28
N GLU A 167 -1.04 4.71 3.87
CA GLU A 167 -0.01 3.75 3.46
C GLU A 167 -0.46 2.29 3.70
N LEU A 168 -1.07 2.02 4.85
CA LEU A 168 -1.59 0.69 5.17
C LEU A 168 -2.64 0.23 4.16
N VAL A 169 -3.56 1.11 3.78
CA VAL A 169 -4.64 0.79 2.85
C VAL A 169 -4.11 0.51 1.46
N LEU A 170 -3.21 1.36 0.95
CA LEU A 170 -2.54 1.14 -0.33
C LEU A 170 -1.75 -0.17 -0.35
N ARG A 171 -0.99 -0.42 0.71
CA ARG A 171 -0.20 -1.64 0.89
C ARG A 171 -1.06 -2.89 0.82
N ASP A 172 -2.15 -2.90 1.57
CA ASP A 172 -3.05 -4.04 1.64
C ASP A 172 -3.79 -4.25 0.31
N PHE A 173 -4.13 -3.17 -0.40
CA PHE A 173 -4.66 -3.25 -1.76
C PHE A 173 -3.69 -3.94 -2.73
N ILE A 174 -2.40 -3.56 -2.73
CA ILE A 174 -1.38 -4.17 -3.59
C ILE A 174 -1.25 -5.66 -3.29
N LYS A 175 -1.13 -6.02 -2.00
CA LYS A 175 -1.02 -7.40 -1.53
C LYS A 175 -2.18 -8.28 -1.98
N VAL A 176 -3.41 -7.81 -1.79
CA VAL A 176 -4.61 -8.55 -2.20
C VAL A 176 -4.67 -8.68 -3.73
N THR A 177 -4.42 -7.59 -4.46
CA THR A 177 -4.48 -7.59 -5.93
C THR A 177 -3.46 -8.54 -6.53
N ALA A 178 -2.23 -8.54 -6.01
CA ALA A 178 -1.17 -9.45 -6.42
C ALA A 178 -1.50 -10.91 -6.10
N ALA A 179 -2.03 -11.20 -4.90
CA ALA A 179 -2.38 -12.54 -4.47
C ALA A 179 -3.60 -13.12 -5.21
N GLU A 180 -4.59 -12.28 -5.56
CA GLU A 180 -5.75 -12.65 -6.38
C GLU A 180 -5.41 -12.73 -7.89
N LYS A 181 -4.13 -12.56 -8.27
CA LYS A 181 -3.65 -12.56 -9.66
C LYS A 181 -4.40 -11.57 -10.58
N LYS A 182 -4.74 -10.40 -10.04
CA LYS A 182 -5.31 -9.30 -10.83
C LYS A 182 -4.18 -8.47 -11.42
N LEU A 183 -4.40 -7.96 -12.63
CA LEU A 183 -3.40 -7.16 -13.34
C LEU A 183 -3.15 -5.85 -12.59
N LEU A 184 -1.93 -5.70 -12.08
CA LEU A 184 -1.47 -4.50 -11.41
C LEU A 184 -0.19 -4.00 -12.09
N LEU A 185 -0.17 -2.73 -12.44
CA LEU A 185 1.01 -2.04 -12.88
C LEU A 185 1.50 -1.12 -11.75
N ILE A 186 2.77 -1.21 -11.40
CA ILE A 186 3.39 -0.34 -10.40
C ILE A 186 4.32 0.64 -11.11
N VAL A 187 4.13 1.93 -10.91
CA VAL A 187 5.12 2.94 -11.33
C VAL A 187 6.06 3.16 -10.17
N ILE A 188 7.33 2.81 -10.32
CA ILE A 188 8.34 3.05 -9.28
C ILE A 188 9.10 4.36 -9.56
N PRO A 189 9.70 4.98 -8.54
CA PRO A 189 10.62 6.10 -8.71
C PRO A 189 11.72 5.74 -9.70
N GLY A 190 11.90 6.54 -10.74
CA GLY A 190 13.06 6.43 -11.62
C GLY A 190 14.11 7.48 -11.30
N GLY A 191 14.94 7.79 -12.29
CA GLY A 191 16.13 8.63 -12.09
C GLY A 191 17.10 8.01 -11.07
N ASP A 192 17.87 8.85 -10.38
CA ASP A 192 18.80 8.43 -9.34
C ASP A 192 18.16 8.53 -7.94
N TYR A 193 17.00 7.89 -7.74
CA TYR A 193 16.30 7.94 -6.44
C TYR A 193 17.12 7.36 -5.29
N VAL A 194 18.08 6.47 -5.60
CA VAL A 194 19.00 5.91 -4.60
C VAL A 194 19.94 6.96 -4.02
N SER A 195 20.19 8.06 -4.75
CA SER A 195 20.96 9.21 -4.27
C SER A 195 20.16 10.19 -3.39
N HIS A 196 18.84 10.02 -3.27
CA HIS A 196 17.99 10.95 -2.52
C HIS A 196 18.35 10.95 -1.02
N PHE A 197 18.55 12.14 -0.46
CA PHE A 197 19.02 12.32 0.93
C PHE A 197 18.11 11.64 1.97
N GLY A 198 16.80 11.67 1.77
CA GLY A 198 15.83 11.03 2.68
C GLY A 198 15.77 9.51 2.58
N TYR A 199 16.24 8.92 1.49
CA TYR A 199 16.03 7.51 1.15
C TYR A 199 16.98 6.55 1.89
N GLY A 200 18.17 7.03 2.28
CA GLY A 200 19.09 6.27 3.13
C GLY A 200 19.65 4.99 2.49
N TYR A 201 19.78 4.94 1.16
CA TYR A 201 20.31 3.79 0.43
C TYR A 201 21.67 3.30 0.94
N GLN A 202 21.82 1.98 1.00
CA GLN A 202 23.11 1.32 1.13
C GLN A 202 23.26 0.27 0.03
N LYS A 203 24.49 0.09 -0.48
CA LYS A 203 24.76 -0.90 -1.52
C LYS A 203 24.34 -2.30 -1.04
N GLY A 204 23.40 -2.92 -1.77
CA GLY A 204 22.84 -4.22 -1.42
C GLY A 204 21.61 -4.18 -0.50
N LEU A 205 21.19 -3.01 -0.03
CA LEU A 205 20.04 -2.79 0.85
C LEU A 205 19.09 -1.74 0.24
N ASP A 206 18.53 -2.08 -0.91
CA ASP A 206 17.47 -1.28 -1.55
C ASP A 206 16.13 -1.55 -0.84
N GLU A 207 15.83 -0.75 0.19
CA GLU A 207 14.60 -0.91 1.00
C GLU A 207 13.33 -0.66 0.17
N TYR A 208 13.41 0.13 -0.92
CA TYR A 208 12.26 0.35 -1.80
C TYR A 208 11.93 -0.92 -2.56
N LYS A 209 12.91 -1.49 -3.27
CA LYS A 209 12.73 -2.76 -3.98
C LYS A 209 12.31 -3.87 -3.05
N ARG A 210 12.93 -3.95 -1.86
CA ARG A 210 12.54 -4.90 -0.82
C ARG A 210 11.08 -4.72 -0.40
N TYR A 211 10.62 -3.48 -0.20
CA TYR A 211 9.22 -3.19 0.08
C TYR A 211 8.28 -3.66 -1.04
N ILE A 212 8.56 -3.29 -2.30
CA ILE A 212 7.75 -3.75 -3.45
C ILE A 212 7.72 -5.27 -3.56
N ASN A 213 8.86 -5.93 -3.36
CA ASN A 213 8.95 -7.39 -3.38
C ASN A 213 8.10 -8.03 -2.29
N GLU A 214 8.08 -7.47 -1.08
CA GLU A 214 7.23 -7.95 0.01
C GLU A 214 5.73 -7.80 -0.31
N LEU A 215 5.34 -6.71 -0.98
CA LEU A 215 3.93 -6.48 -1.33
C LEU A 215 3.44 -7.37 -2.45
N THR A 216 4.28 -7.58 -3.45
CA THR A 216 3.91 -8.25 -4.69
C THR A 216 4.20 -9.75 -4.66
N GLN A 217 5.11 -10.19 -3.78
CA GLN A 217 5.59 -11.56 -3.67
C GLN A 217 6.03 -12.17 -5.02
N GLY A 218 6.53 -11.33 -5.94
CA GLY A 218 6.93 -11.75 -7.27
C GLY A 218 5.78 -12.25 -8.15
N SER A 219 4.54 -11.80 -7.90
CA SER A 219 3.36 -12.22 -8.67
C SER A 219 3.49 -11.89 -10.16
N GLU A 220 3.19 -12.88 -11.00
CA GLU A 220 3.23 -12.77 -12.48
C GLU A 220 2.18 -11.80 -13.05
N SER A 221 1.12 -11.50 -12.29
CA SER A 221 0.10 -10.52 -12.69
C SER A 221 0.54 -9.08 -12.41
N VAL A 222 1.71 -8.89 -11.82
CA VAL A 222 2.25 -7.58 -11.49
C VAL A 222 3.44 -7.26 -12.38
N VAL A 223 3.40 -6.10 -13.01
CA VAL A 223 4.51 -5.53 -13.79
C VAL A 223 4.84 -4.15 -13.25
N TYR A 224 6.05 -3.68 -13.50
CA TYR A 224 6.42 -2.31 -13.14
C TYR A 224 6.98 -1.53 -14.30
N ILE A 225 6.96 -0.20 -14.17
CA ILE A 225 7.67 0.73 -15.03
C ILE A 225 8.28 1.82 -14.15
N GLU A 226 9.33 2.47 -14.64
CA GLU A 226 9.95 3.58 -13.93
C GLU A 226 9.31 4.91 -14.37
N SER A 227 9.21 5.83 -13.43
CA SER A 227 8.95 7.25 -13.72
C SER A 227 10.23 7.92 -14.22
N ALA A 228 10.12 9.12 -14.78
CA ALA A 228 11.27 9.88 -15.26
C ALA A 228 12.12 10.41 -14.09
N ASP A 229 11.48 10.73 -12.96
CA ASP A 229 12.07 11.27 -11.75
C ASP A 229 11.50 10.55 -10.52
N TYR A 230 12.17 10.63 -9.38
CA TYR A 230 11.62 10.16 -8.13
C TYR A 230 10.54 11.10 -7.59
N ALA A 231 10.61 12.40 -7.88
CA ALA A 231 9.73 13.41 -7.28
C ALA A 231 8.37 13.57 -7.99
N ASP A 232 8.20 12.98 -9.17
CA ASP A 232 6.98 13.04 -9.97
C ASP A 232 6.64 11.68 -10.61
N GLY A 233 5.37 11.49 -11.00
CA GLY A 233 4.94 10.25 -11.65
C GLY A 233 5.06 10.29 -13.18
N ARG A 234 5.76 11.26 -13.77
CA ARG A 234 5.86 11.41 -15.22
C ARG A 234 6.58 10.22 -15.83
N LEU A 235 6.19 9.80 -17.02
CA LEU A 235 6.89 8.75 -17.77
C LEU A 235 7.89 9.35 -18.77
N MET A 236 8.99 8.66 -19.03
CA MET A 236 9.85 8.97 -20.17
C MET A 236 9.10 8.70 -21.48
N ASP A 237 9.44 9.37 -22.58
CA ASP A 237 8.70 9.22 -23.84
C ASP A 237 8.69 7.77 -24.35
N GLN A 238 9.80 7.05 -24.21
CA GLN A 238 9.86 5.63 -24.56
C GLN A 238 8.93 4.76 -23.68
N ASP A 239 8.77 5.09 -22.39
CA ASP A 239 7.85 4.41 -21.49
C ASP A 239 6.39 4.65 -21.83
N LYS A 240 6.07 5.88 -22.26
CA LYS A 240 4.73 6.20 -22.72
C LYS A 240 4.35 5.28 -23.89
N GLN A 241 5.25 5.10 -24.86
CA GLN A 241 4.99 4.24 -26.01
C GLN A 241 4.86 2.75 -25.62
N VAL A 242 5.70 2.29 -24.69
CA VAL A 242 5.63 0.94 -24.13
C VAL A 242 4.29 0.71 -23.41
N MET A 243 3.90 1.62 -22.53
CA MET A 243 2.63 1.62 -21.80
C MET A 243 1.42 1.65 -22.76
N GLY A 244 1.42 2.54 -23.75
CA GLY A 244 0.35 2.67 -24.73
C GLY A 244 0.15 1.38 -25.53
N SER A 245 1.27 0.81 -26.00
CA SER A 245 1.29 -0.49 -26.71
C SER A 245 0.75 -1.63 -25.84
N PHE A 246 1.16 -1.69 -24.57
CA PHE A 246 0.68 -2.68 -23.61
C PHE A 246 -0.83 -2.58 -23.37
N LEU A 247 -1.33 -1.38 -23.04
CA LEU A 247 -2.76 -1.14 -22.80
C LEU A 247 -3.61 -1.43 -24.05
N LYS A 248 -3.11 -1.10 -25.24
CA LYS A 248 -3.77 -1.42 -26.51
C LYS A 248 -3.84 -2.92 -26.77
N ALA A 249 -2.74 -3.65 -26.54
CA ALA A 249 -2.71 -5.11 -26.70
C ALA A 249 -3.67 -5.82 -25.73
N LEU A 250 -3.82 -5.26 -24.52
CA LEU A 250 -4.80 -5.72 -23.53
C LEU A 250 -6.25 -5.36 -23.88
N LYS A 251 -6.46 -4.51 -24.90
CA LYS A 251 -7.75 -3.87 -25.19
C LYS A 251 -8.33 -3.17 -23.95
N ALA A 252 -7.45 -2.61 -23.11
CA ALA A 252 -7.83 -1.90 -21.91
C ALA A 252 -8.82 -0.79 -22.27
N LYS A 253 -9.96 -0.77 -21.55
CA LYS A 253 -10.96 0.29 -21.66
C LYS A 253 -10.86 1.27 -20.50
N ARG A 254 -10.28 0.82 -19.39
CA ARG A 254 -10.18 1.57 -18.14
C ARG A 254 -8.80 1.40 -17.54
N VAL A 255 -8.26 2.50 -17.04
CA VAL A 255 -7.07 2.55 -16.22
C VAL A 255 -7.45 3.24 -14.91
N LEU A 256 -7.27 2.53 -13.80
CA LEU A 256 -7.58 3.03 -12.47
C LEU A 256 -6.28 3.40 -11.75
N LEU A 257 -6.10 4.68 -11.44
CA LEU A 257 -4.90 5.27 -10.87
C LEU A 257 -4.99 5.38 -9.36
N SER A 258 -3.89 5.12 -8.67
CA SER A 258 -3.74 5.34 -7.25
C SER A 258 -2.27 5.44 -6.83
N GLY A 259 -1.98 5.50 -5.53
CA GLY A 259 -0.63 5.50 -4.99
C GLY A 259 -0.22 6.85 -4.40
N GLY A 260 0.98 7.33 -4.75
CA GLY A 260 1.62 8.57 -4.32
C GLY A 260 0.74 9.81 -4.53
N PHE A 261 1.24 10.97 -4.11
CA PHE A 261 0.37 12.10 -3.83
C PHE A 261 -0.51 12.53 -5.00
N VAL A 262 -1.82 12.61 -4.73
CA VAL A 262 -2.79 13.28 -5.59
C VAL A 262 -2.33 14.73 -5.80
N GLY A 263 -2.46 15.22 -7.03
CA GLY A 263 -1.99 16.56 -7.41
C GLY A 263 -0.49 16.69 -7.65
N ARG A 264 0.28 15.59 -7.49
CA ARG A 264 1.70 15.54 -7.84
C ARG A 264 1.97 14.32 -8.71
N CYS A 265 2.25 13.17 -8.08
CA CYS A 265 2.68 11.96 -8.79
C CYS A 265 1.59 11.42 -9.72
N ILE A 266 0.36 11.29 -9.22
CA ILE A 266 -0.75 10.75 -10.00
C ILE A 266 -1.10 11.67 -11.17
N GLU A 267 -1.05 12.99 -10.96
CA GLU A 267 -1.37 13.98 -11.99
C GLU A 267 -0.35 13.95 -13.14
N ALA A 268 0.95 14.03 -12.82
CA ALA A 268 2.03 13.95 -13.81
C ALA A 268 2.00 12.63 -14.61
N PHE A 269 1.70 11.52 -13.93
CA PHE A 269 1.49 10.24 -14.59
C PHE A 269 0.28 10.29 -15.54
N SER A 270 -0.85 10.83 -15.07
CA SER A 270 -2.07 10.91 -15.88
C SER A 270 -1.87 11.73 -17.16
N TYR A 271 -1.11 12.82 -17.10
CA TYR A 271 -0.78 13.61 -18.29
C TYR A 271 0.07 12.82 -19.28
N SER A 272 1.10 12.13 -18.77
CA SER A 272 1.92 11.25 -19.62
C SER A 272 1.09 10.14 -20.28
N LEU A 273 0.12 9.60 -19.56
CA LEU A 273 -0.74 8.53 -20.06
C LEU A 273 -1.75 9.02 -21.11
N LYS A 274 -2.30 10.24 -20.97
CA LYS A 274 -3.26 10.82 -21.93
C LYS A 274 -2.67 11.01 -23.33
N GLU A 275 -1.34 11.09 -23.47
CA GLU A 275 -0.67 11.16 -24.77
C GLU A 275 -0.78 9.85 -25.58
N VAL A 276 -1.00 8.72 -24.89
CA VAL A 276 -0.94 7.38 -25.50
C VAL A 276 -2.19 6.52 -25.22
N PHE A 277 -3.10 7.01 -24.35
CA PHE A 277 -4.32 6.32 -23.95
C PHE A 277 -5.50 7.30 -23.87
N SER A 278 -6.72 6.78 -24.07
CA SER A 278 -7.93 7.63 -24.09
C SER A 278 -8.15 8.34 -22.76
N THR A 279 -8.31 9.67 -22.82
CA THR A 279 -8.62 10.52 -21.66
C THR A 279 -9.87 10.08 -20.91
N GLU A 280 -10.89 9.60 -21.63
CA GLU A 280 -12.16 9.15 -21.03
C GLU A 280 -12.03 7.82 -20.26
N GLY A 281 -10.92 7.10 -20.43
CA GLY A 281 -10.67 5.80 -19.81
C GLY A 281 -9.80 5.86 -18.56
N ILE A 282 -9.44 7.05 -18.05
CA ILE A 282 -8.54 7.21 -16.90
C ILE A 282 -9.32 7.72 -15.69
N TYR A 283 -9.20 7.02 -14.57
CA TYR A 283 -9.96 7.30 -13.34
C TYR A 283 -9.06 7.22 -12.12
N LEU A 284 -9.24 8.12 -11.14
CA LEU A 284 -8.58 8.04 -9.83
C LEU A 284 -9.32 7.08 -8.91
N ILE A 285 -8.66 6.32 -8.03
CA ILE A 285 -9.31 5.62 -6.92
C ILE A 285 -9.00 6.37 -5.62
N PRO A 286 -9.89 7.25 -5.13
CA PRO A 286 -9.66 8.06 -3.94
C PRO A 286 -9.30 7.21 -2.73
N GLU A 287 -9.94 6.05 -2.56
CA GLU A 287 -9.85 5.22 -1.36
C GLU A 287 -8.46 4.62 -1.11
N ILE A 288 -7.63 4.49 -2.14
CA ILE A 288 -6.25 3.99 -2.03
C ILE A 288 -5.21 5.05 -2.40
N SER A 289 -5.66 6.27 -2.71
CA SER A 289 -4.76 7.35 -3.09
C SER A 289 -4.27 8.09 -1.83
N THR A 290 -3.02 8.54 -1.89
CA THR A 290 -2.40 9.31 -0.80
C THR A 290 -2.47 10.80 -1.12
N VAL A 291 -2.43 11.64 -0.09
CA VAL A 291 -2.30 13.09 -0.26
C VAL A 291 -1.12 13.55 0.58
N SER A 292 -0.36 14.54 0.08
CA SER A 292 0.77 15.04 0.83
C SER A 292 0.30 15.67 2.12
N ASP A 293 1.06 15.43 3.18
CA ASP A 293 1.00 16.14 4.44
C ASP A 293 0.98 17.67 4.28
N ILE A 294 1.83 18.24 3.41
CA ILE A 294 1.87 19.69 3.14
C ILE A 294 0.59 20.22 2.48
N ASP A 295 -0.17 19.35 1.80
CA ASP A 295 -1.44 19.69 1.16
C ASP A 295 -2.62 19.51 2.12
N MET A 296 -2.40 18.91 3.29
CA MET A 296 -3.43 18.73 4.31
C MET A 296 -3.48 19.92 5.26
N LYS A 297 -4.60 20.64 5.22
CA LYS A 297 -4.94 21.65 6.23
C LYS A 297 -5.18 20.98 7.59
N GLU A 298 -4.45 21.43 8.62
CA GLU A 298 -4.48 20.87 9.98
C GLU A 298 -5.90 20.73 10.56
N GLU A 299 -6.77 21.70 10.29
CA GLU A 299 -8.16 21.72 10.77
C GLU A 299 -9.01 20.54 10.26
N TYR A 300 -8.63 19.92 9.13
CA TYR A 300 -9.34 18.78 8.55
C TYR A 300 -8.74 17.42 8.93
N VAL A 301 -7.47 17.37 9.35
CA VAL A 301 -6.75 16.11 9.60
C VAL A 301 -7.51 15.22 10.58
N ARG A 302 -8.02 15.79 11.69
CA ARG A 302 -8.80 15.03 12.68
C ARG A 302 -10.12 14.49 12.13
N THR A 303 -10.71 15.16 11.15
CA THR A 303 -11.97 14.72 10.51
C THR A 303 -11.75 13.57 9.53
N LEU A 304 -10.52 13.41 9.03
CA LEU A 304 -10.10 12.30 8.20
C LEU A 304 -9.95 11.00 8.98
N LEU A 305 -10.00 11.04 10.32
CA LEU A 305 -9.90 9.86 11.17
C LEU A 305 -11.24 9.53 11.85
N THR A 306 -11.53 8.25 12.03
CA THR A 306 -12.60 7.77 12.91
C THR A 306 -12.16 7.89 14.38
N LYS A 307 -13.08 7.62 15.32
CA LYS A 307 -12.75 7.61 16.76
C LYS A 307 -11.70 6.56 17.13
N GLU A 308 -11.61 5.50 16.32
CA GLU A 308 -10.65 4.41 16.44
C GLU A 308 -9.32 4.74 15.75
N GLY A 309 -9.19 5.95 15.19
CA GLY A 309 -7.96 6.38 14.52
C GLY A 309 -7.75 5.75 13.14
N LYS A 310 -8.84 5.42 12.45
CA LYS A 310 -8.86 4.85 11.10
C LYS A 310 -9.17 5.87 10.05
N LEU A 311 -8.70 5.69 8.82
CA LEU A 311 -9.09 6.61 7.74
C LEU A 311 -10.62 6.57 7.53
N ASN A 312 -11.25 7.73 7.66
CA ASN A 312 -12.66 7.94 7.36
C ASN A 312 -12.81 8.14 5.84
N PHE A 313 -12.89 7.03 5.11
CA PHE A 313 -12.93 7.04 3.64
C PHE A 313 -14.03 7.90 3.04
N ARG A 314 -15.20 7.99 3.68
CA ARG A 314 -16.27 8.86 3.15
C ARG A 314 -15.82 10.31 3.15
N VAL A 315 -15.35 10.80 4.30
CA VAL A 315 -14.87 12.17 4.44
C VAL A 315 -13.63 12.41 3.58
N PHE A 316 -12.73 11.44 3.51
CA PHE A 316 -11.53 11.53 2.67
C PHE A 316 -11.87 11.61 1.18
N SER A 317 -12.72 10.71 0.67
CA SER A 317 -13.18 10.72 -0.72
C SER A 317 -13.99 11.99 -1.04
N GLU A 318 -14.83 12.47 -0.12
CA GLU A 318 -15.55 13.75 -0.28
C GLU A 318 -14.58 14.93 -0.35
N ASN A 319 -13.60 15.01 0.55
CA ASN A 319 -12.60 16.07 0.56
C ASN A 319 -11.74 16.08 -0.70
N LEU A 320 -11.36 14.89 -1.21
CA LEU A 320 -10.72 14.76 -2.51
C LEU A 320 -11.64 15.30 -3.61
N ARG A 321 -12.89 14.81 -3.70
CA ARG A 321 -13.85 15.16 -4.76
C ARG A 321 -14.16 16.65 -4.87
N TYR A 322 -14.29 17.33 -3.74
CA TYR A 322 -14.73 18.73 -3.69
C TYR A 322 -13.59 19.74 -3.59
N ASP A 323 -12.33 19.27 -3.58
CA ASP A 323 -11.13 20.12 -3.47
C ASP A 323 -11.19 21.09 -2.28
N ASN A 324 -11.95 20.75 -1.23
CA ASN A 324 -12.15 21.64 -0.07
C ASN A 324 -10.85 21.86 0.72
N THR A 325 -9.89 20.96 0.54
CA THR A 325 -8.64 20.87 1.29
C THR A 325 -7.39 21.11 0.47
N TYR A 326 -7.42 20.89 -0.86
CA TYR A 326 -6.21 20.76 -1.67
C TYR A 326 -6.16 21.93 -2.68
N ASN A 327 -5.00 22.55 -2.89
CA ASN A 327 -4.88 23.73 -3.75
C ASN A 327 -4.65 23.34 -5.23
N ASN A 328 -5.38 22.35 -5.79
CA ASN A 328 -5.05 21.80 -7.10
C ASN A 328 -6.25 21.58 -8.05
N TRP A 329 -6.47 22.58 -8.92
CA TRP A 329 -7.49 22.62 -9.96
C TRP A 329 -7.47 21.47 -10.98
N ASN A 330 -6.32 20.83 -11.23
CA ASN A 330 -6.23 19.74 -12.23
C ASN A 330 -6.67 18.39 -11.66
N THR A 331 -6.56 18.21 -10.34
CA THR A 331 -7.09 17.04 -9.62
C THR A 331 -8.61 16.93 -9.81
N ILE A 332 -9.30 18.06 -9.94
CA ILE A 332 -10.74 18.15 -10.19
C ILE A 332 -11.16 17.43 -11.48
N GLU A 333 -10.37 17.48 -12.56
CA GLU A 333 -10.73 16.84 -13.84
C GLU A 333 -10.67 15.30 -13.76
N LEU A 334 -9.67 14.74 -13.05
CA LEU A 334 -9.59 13.30 -12.78
C LEU A 334 -10.69 12.82 -11.83
N LEU A 335 -11.13 13.66 -10.90
CA LEU A 335 -12.22 13.35 -9.99
C LEU A 335 -13.60 13.46 -10.68
N LYS A 336 -13.77 14.41 -11.60
CA LYS A 336 -14.96 14.51 -12.44
C LYS A 336 -15.14 13.28 -13.32
N SER A 337 -14.06 12.73 -13.89
CA SER A 337 -14.14 11.49 -14.68
C SER A 337 -14.59 10.30 -13.82
N LEU A 338 -14.17 10.25 -12.55
CA LEU A 338 -14.62 9.24 -11.59
C LEU A 338 -16.12 9.34 -11.27
N TYR A 339 -16.63 10.55 -11.08
CA TYR A 339 -18.06 10.77 -10.82
C TYR A 339 -18.94 10.34 -12.00
N ILE A 340 -18.50 10.64 -13.24
CA ILE A 340 -19.15 10.18 -14.47
C ILE A 340 -19.14 8.64 -14.56
N TYR A 341 -18.05 7.99 -14.13
CA TYR A 341 -17.95 6.54 -14.06
C TYR A 341 -18.95 5.91 -13.09
N GLU A 342 -19.04 6.45 -11.86
CA GLU A 342 -20.00 5.96 -10.86
C GLU A 342 -21.44 6.06 -11.35
N LEU A 343 -21.79 7.18 -12.00
CA LEU A 343 -23.10 7.39 -12.61
C LEU A 343 -23.38 6.41 -13.75
N ARG A 344 -22.43 6.25 -14.69
CA ARG A 344 -22.62 5.40 -15.87
C ARG A 344 -22.80 3.92 -15.51
N ASN A 345 -22.04 3.42 -14.53
CA ASN A 345 -22.20 2.04 -14.05
C ASN A 345 -23.51 1.83 -13.29
N GLU A 346 -23.96 2.82 -12.53
CA GLU A 346 -25.25 2.76 -11.86
C GLU A 346 -26.41 2.74 -12.86
N THR A 347 -26.34 3.56 -13.92
CA THR A 347 -27.31 3.55 -15.02
C THR A 347 -27.33 2.23 -15.80
N LEU A 348 -26.15 1.70 -16.17
CA LEU A 348 -26.06 0.41 -16.90
C LEU A 348 -26.58 -0.75 -16.06
N ARG A 349 -26.36 -0.73 -14.74
CA ARG A 349 -26.90 -1.73 -13.82
C ARG A 349 -28.42 -1.66 -13.69
N LEU A 350 -28.98 -0.45 -13.57
CA LEU A 350 -30.44 -0.25 -13.52
C LEU A 350 -31.11 -0.65 -14.85
N ALA A 351 -30.44 -0.45 -15.99
CA ALA A 351 -30.93 -0.87 -17.29
C ALA A 351 -30.85 -2.40 -17.51
N GLY A 352 -29.93 -3.09 -16.83
CA GLY A 352 -29.74 -4.54 -16.92
C GLY A 352 -30.57 -5.37 -15.92
N GLN A 353 -31.27 -4.75 -14.97
CA GLN A 353 -32.20 -5.49 -14.11
C GLN A 353 -33.47 -5.80 -14.90
N PRO A 354 -33.87 -7.08 -15.05
CA PRO A 354 -35.15 -7.40 -15.64
C PRO A 354 -36.22 -6.71 -14.81
N GLN A 355 -37.03 -5.85 -15.45
CA GLN A 355 -38.18 -5.25 -14.79
C GLN A 355 -38.99 -6.39 -14.20
N GLN A 356 -38.94 -6.56 -12.87
CA GLN A 356 -39.87 -7.40 -12.16
C GLN A 356 -41.24 -6.76 -12.39
N ARG A 357 -41.92 -7.20 -13.45
CA ARG A 357 -43.33 -6.92 -13.65
C ARG A 357 -44.01 -7.45 -12.41
N ARG A 358 -44.38 -6.54 -11.50
CA ARG A 358 -45.32 -6.84 -10.43
C ARG A 358 -46.56 -7.37 -11.13
N SER A 359 -46.75 -8.69 -11.12
CA SER A 359 -48.03 -9.26 -11.48
C SER A 359 -48.99 -8.85 -10.36
N SER A 360 -49.76 -7.80 -10.60
CA SER A 360 -50.94 -7.50 -9.82
C SER A 360 -51.90 -8.68 -9.97
N ARG A 361 -52.03 -9.46 -8.90
CA ARG A 361 -53.22 -10.25 -8.61
C ARG A 361 -54.02 -9.53 -7.55
#